data_AF-A0A524FBL5-F1
#
_entry.id   AF-A0A524FBL5-F1
#
_cell.length_a   1.000
_cell.length_b   1.000
_cell.length_c   1.000
_cell.angle_alpha   90.00
_cell.angle_beta   90.00
_cell.angle_gamma   90.00
#
_symmetry.space_group_name_H-M   'P 1'
#
loop_
_entity.id
_entity.type
_entity.pdbx_description
1 polymer ?
#
loop_
_entity_poly.entity_id
_entity_poly.type
_entity_poly.pdbx_seq_one_letter_code
_entity_poly.pdbx_strand_id
1 'polypeptide(L)'
;MTIDWSRIEEKPDAKQKVDGRALLDLRAKITDLEKQLSSSKKDIEKQKLDSNKEIDKIKSEKSNEISNLEKKIADLENKIADLEKDSEKKIADSEKKIADSEKKIADSEKKIADLENSLKNSADKENDLKQVAENKDKEIENLKSKIADLSKKDKEIEDIKNILKQKDKEVENINSDLLKKNDELDDLNKKIEAIEAEKAEMSKAPKVLKKIQELIEIKGFLSDKEIEELMQ
;
A
#
# COMPACT_ATOMS: atom_id res chain seq x y z
N MET A 1 109.21 92.33 -10.30
CA MET A 1 108.36 92.73 -11.45
C MET A 1 107.47 91.55 -11.78
N THR A 2 106.15 91.77 -11.80
CA THR A 2 105.16 90.75 -12.16
C THR A 2 105.30 90.40 -13.65
N ILE A 3 105.11 89.13 -13.98
CA ILE A 3 105.07 88.66 -15.37
C ILE A 3 103.86 89.32 -16.04
N ASP A 4 104.10 90.05 -17.13
CA ASP A 4 103.07 90.74 -17.90
C ASP A 4 102.43 89.74 -18.89
N TRP A 5 101.44 89.00 -18.39
CA TRP A 5 100.77 87.93 -19.13
C TRP A 5 100.04 88.42 -20.39
N SER A 6 99.51 89.64 -20.38
CA SER A 6 98.80 90.22 -21.52
C SER A 6 99.74 90.45 -22.71
N ARG A 7 100.99 90.86 -22.45
CA ARG A 7 102.01 91.03 -23.51
C ARG A 7 102.54 89.69 -24.06
N ILE A 8 102.55 88.63 -23.24
CA ILE A 8 102.91 87.27 -23.65
C ILE A 8 101.81 86.65 -24.53
N GLU A 9 100.54 86.89 -24.21
CA GLU A 9 99.40 86.44 -25.03
C GLU A 9 99.37 87.10 -26.41
N GLU A 10 99.74 88.39 -26.52
CA GLU A 10 99.79 89.11 -27.82
C GLU A 10 101.02 88.75 -28.69
N LYS A 11 102.18 88.47 -28.08
CA LYS A 11 103.44 88.13 -28.79
C LYS A 11 104.25 87.04 -28.05
N PRO A 12 103.88 85.75 -28.18
CA PRO A 12 104.47 84.65 -27.40
C PRO A 12 105.98 84.46 -27.59
N ASP A 13 106.49 84.77 -28.79
CA ASP A 13 107.90 84.54 -29.14
C ASP A 13 108.84 85.72 -28.82
N ALA A 14 108.29 86.82 -28.29
CA ALA A 14 109.09 87.99 -27.95
C ALA A 14 109.88 87.79 -26.64
N LYS A 15 111.16 88.18 -26.62
CA LYS A 15 112.00 88.07 -25.43
C LYS A 15 111.49 89.00 -24.32
N GLN A 16 111.16 88.44 -23.16
CA GLN A 16 110.76 89.20 -21.97
C GLN A 16 111.70 88.91 -20.80
N LYS A 17 112.12 89.96 -20.10
CA LYS A 17 112.89 89.84 -18.86
C LYS A 17 111.92 89.47 -17.73
N VAL A 18 112.07 88.27 -17.20
CA VAL A 18 111.26 87.75 -16.08
C VAL A 18 112.12 87.61 -14.82
N ASP A 19 111.49 87.78 -13.65
CA ASP A 19 112.14 87.59 -12.36
C ASP A 19 112.30 86.09 -12.07
N GLY A 20 113.53 85.66 -11.76
CA GLY A 20 113.82 84.27 -11.41
C GLY A 20 113.01 83.78 -10.20
N ARG A 21 112.62 84.69 -9.29
CA ARG A 21 111.73 84.34 -8.16
C ARG A 21 110.32 83.98 -8.62
N ALA A 22 109.75 84.75 -9.55
CA ALA A 22 108.42 84.48 -10.11
C ALA A 22 108.37 83.15 -10.88
N LEU A 23 109.45 82.81 -11.61
CA LEU A 23 109.59 81.51 -12.27
C LEU A 23 109.66 80.34 -11.26
N LEU A 24 110.37 80.52 -10.15
CA LEU A 24 110.44 79.50 -9.08
C LEU A 24 109.10 79.30 -8.38
N ASP A 25 108.36 80.38 -8.10
CA ASP A 25 107.04 80.30 -7.47
C ASP A 25 106.01 79.62 -8.40
N LEU A 26 106.04 79.91 -9.71
CA LEU A 26 105.23 79.20 -10.72
C LEU A 26 105.60 77.71 -10.79
N ARG A 27 106.91 77.39 -10.81
CA ARG A 27 107.37 76.00 -10.79
C ARG A 27 106.88 75.26 -9.55
N ALA A 28 106.97 75.88 -8.37
CA ALA A 28 106.46 75.30 -7.13
C ALA A 28 104.96 75.03 -7.19
N LYS A 29 104.18 75.97 -7.75
CA LYS A 29 102.74 75.80 -7.95
C LYS A 29 102.39 74.70 -8.95
N ILE A 30 103.14 74.60 -10.06
CA ILE A 30 102.99 73.51 -11.03
C ILE A 30 103.29 72.17 -10.36
N THR A 31 104.38 72.06 -9.60
CA THR A 31 104.73 70.82 -8.89
C THR A 31 103.67 70.44 -7.84
N ASP A 32 103.09 71.40 -7.11
CA ASP A 32 102.00 71.13 -6.18
C ASP A 32 100.73 70.67 -6.91
N LEU A 33 100.35 71.32 -8.01
CA LEU A 33 99.21 70.91 -8.84
C LEU A 33 99.42 69.53 -9.46
N GLU A 34 100.62 69.20 -9.94
CA GLU A 34 100.97 67.87 -10.45
C GLU A 34 100.84 66.81 -9.36
N LYS A 35 101.27 67.12 -8.13
CA LYS A 35 101.13 66.24 -6.97
C LYS A 35 99.65 66.04 -6.60
N GLN A 36 98.86 67.11 -6.57
CA GLN A 36 97.42 67.05 -6.33
C GLN A 36 96.68 66.27 -7.42
N LEU A 37 97.06 66.44 -8.69
CA LEU A 37 96.50 65.68 -9.80
C LEU A 37 96.84 64.19 -9.68
N SER A 38 98.07 63.86 -9.29
CA SER A 38 98.50 62.48 -9.07
C SER A 38 97.75 61.82 -7.92
N SER A 39 97.55 62.52 -6.79
CA SER A 39 96.77 62.00 -5.67
C SER A 39 95.30 61.84 -6.05
N SER A 40 94.70 62.86 -6.68
CA SER A 40 93.29 62.82 -7.10
C SER A 40 93.01 61.68 -8.09
N LYS A 41 93.94 61.42 -9.04
CA LYS A 41 93.84 60.27 -9.95
C LYS A 41 93.84 58.94 -9.20
N LYS A 42 94.72 58.76 -8.21
CA LYS A 42 94.77 57.54 -7.39
C LYS A 42 93.50 57.35 -6.57
N ASP A 43 92.94 58.43 -6.01
CA ASP A 43 91.70 58.37 -5.24
C ASP A 43 90.51 57.98 -6.12
N ILE A 44 90.40 58.56 -7.34
CA ILE A 44 89.38 58.19 -8.33
C ILE A 44 89.52 56.72 -8.73
N GLU A 45 90.74 56.24 -8.97
CA GLU A 45 90.99 54.85 -9.36
C GLU A 45 90.61 53.88 -8.24
N LYS A 46 90.94 54.22 -6.99
CA LYS A 46 90.53 53.45 -5.81
C LYS A 46 89.01 53.43 -5.65
N GLN A 47 88.36 54.59 -5.75
CA GLN A 47 86.90 54.70 -5.65
C GLN A 47 86.21 53.86 -6.73
N LYS A 48 86.71 53.90 -7.98
CA LYS A 48 86.19 53.08 -9.07
C LYS A 48 86.33 51.59 -8.79
N LEU A 49 87.47 51.16 -8.25
CA LEU A 49 87.69 49.76 -7.88
C LEU A 49 86.73 49.32 -6.78
N ASP A 50 86.55 50.13 -5.74
CA ASP A 50 85.67 49.82 -4.61
C ASP A 50 84.20 49.79 -5.05
N SER A 51 83.74 50.76 -5.85
CA SER A 51 82.40 50.75 -6.45
C SER A 51 82.16 49.53 -7.35
N ASN A 52 83.14 49.12 -8.16
CA ASN A 52 83.00 47.91 -8.99
C ASN A 52 82.85 46.65 -8.14
N LYS A 53 83.64 46.51 -7.06
CA LYS A 53 83.50 45.37 -6.14
C LYS A 53 82.12 45.33 -5.47
N GLU A 54 81.59 46.49 -5.10
CA GLU A 54 80.26 46.59 -4.50
C GLU A 54 79.15 46.24 -5.50
N ILE A 55 79.27 46.69 -6.75
CA ILE A 55 78.36 46.30 -7.85
C ILE A 55 78.40 44.78 -8.07
N ASP A 56 79.58 44.17 -8.14
CA ASP A 56 79.72 42.73 -8.34
C ASP A 56 79.11 41.93 -7.18
N LYS A 57 79.32 42.41 -5.94
CA LYS A 57 78.71 41.81 -4.75
C LYS A 57 77.19 41.87 -4.83
N ILE A 58 76.61 43.05 -5.06
CA ILE A 58 75.15 43.24 -5.19
C ILE A 58 74.58 42.37 -6.30
N LYS A 59 75.27 42.30 -7.45
CA LYS A 59 74.84 41.47 -8.59
C LYS A 59 74.80 39.99 -8.22
N SER A 60 75.81 39.50 -7.50
CA SER A 60 75.87 38.12 -7.04
C SER A 60 74.76 37.79 -6.03
N GLU A 61 74.49 38.70 -5.09
CA GLU A 61 73.42 38.55 -4.09
C GLU A 61 72.05 38.53 -4.76
N LYS A 62 71.79 39.47 -5.69
CA LYS A 62 70.53 39.52 -6.43
C LYS A 62 70.33 38.33 -7.35
N SER A 63 71.40 37.86 -8.00
CA SER A 63 71.36 36.63 -8.80
C SER A 63 70.95 35.42 -7.96
N ASN A 64 71.49 35.29 -6.74
CA ASN A 64 71.14 34.20 -5.83
C ASN A 64 69.70 34.33 -5.31
N GLU A 65 69.25 35.55 -5.01
CA GLU A 65 67.87 35.83 -4.57
C GLU A 65 66.87 35.44 -5.66
N ILE A 66 67.13 35.84 -6.92
CA ILE A 66 66.30 35.48 -8.07
C ILE A 66 66.22 33.95 -8.23
N SER A 67 67.36 33.25 -8.21
CA SER A 67 67.37 31.78 -8.35
C SER A 67 66.60 31.07 -7.24
N ASN A 68 66.66 31.59 -6.01
CA ASN A 68 65.89 31.03 -4.90
C ASN A 68 64.38 31.29 -5.04
N LEU A 69 63.99 32.46 -5.56
CA LEU A 69 62.60 32.78 -5.84
C LEU A 69 62.04 31.92 -6.98
N GLU A 70 62.82 31.72 -8.05
CA GLU A 70 62.45 30.85 -9.17
C GLU A 70 62.17 29.41 -8.70
N LYS A 71 63.03 28.86 -7.84
CA LYS A 71 62.79 27.53 -7.24
C LYS A 71 61.51 27.48 -6.41
N LYS A 72 61.26 28.49 -5.58
CA LYS A 72 60.03 28.58 -4.77
C LYS A 72 58.78 28.70 -5.64
N ILE A 73 58.85 29.43 -6.75
CA ILE A 73 57.75 29.54 -7.71
C ILE A 73 57.46 28.18 -8.31
N ALA A 74 58.48 27.47 -8.82
CA ALA A 74 58.31 26.14 -9.38
C ALA A 74 57.72 25.12 -8.37
N ASP A 75 58.18 25.17 -7.11
CA ASP A 75 57.63 24.32 -6.04
C ASP A 75 56.15 24.62 -5.76
N LEU A 76 55.77 25.90 -5.74
CA LEU A 76 54.39 26.32 -5.55
C LEU A 76 53.50 25.96 -6.73
N GLU A 77 53.98 26.11 -7.96
CA GLU A 77 53.25 25.71 -9.17
C GLU A 77 52.95 24.22 -9.18
N ASN A 78 53.95 23.37 -8.84
CA ASN A 78 53.74 21.93 -8.71
C ASN A 78 52.71 21.59 -7.62
N LYS A 79 52.78 22.26 -6.47
CA LYS A 79 51.82 22.04 -5.38
C LYS A 79 50.40 22.46 -5.75
N ILE A 80 50.25 23.55 -6.51
CA ILE A 80 48.95 23.99 -7.03
C ILE A 80 48.40 22.92 -7.99
N ALA A 81 49.20 22.46 -8.96
CA ALA A 81 48.78 21.44 -9.91
C ALA A 81 48.35 20.13 -9.23
N ASP A 82 49.08 19.68 -8.20
CA ASP A 82 48.72 18.49 -7.41
C ASP A 82 47.40 18.68 -6.64
N LEU A 83 47.18 19.86 -6.05
CA LEU A 83 45.94 20.18 -5.34
C LEU A 83 44.74 20.27 -6.30
N GLU A 84 44.92 20.87 -7.47
CA GLU A 84 43.90 20.94 -8.51
C GLU A 84 43.48 19.54 -8.93
N LYS A 85 44.45 18.67 -9.26
CA LYS A 85 44.19 17.28 -9.64
C LYS A 85 43.47 16.47 -8.55
N ASP A 86 43.86 16.61 -7.30
CA ASP A 86 43.19 15.93 -6.17
C ASP A 86 41.76 16.45 -5.99
N SER A 87 41.55 17.76 -6.13
CA SER A 87 40.23 18.38 -6.03
C SER A 87 39.30 17.94 -7.15
N GLU A 88 39.78 17.90 -8.40
CA GLU A 88 39.02 17.41 -9.56
C GLU A 88 38.59 15.96 -9.38
N LYS A 89 39.50 15.10 -8.91
CA LYS A 89 39.18 13.70 -8.63
C LYS A 89 38.11 13.55 -7.55
N LYS A 90 38.22 14.31 -6.46
CA LYS A 90 37.23 14.31 -5.38
C LYS A 90 35.85 14.81 -5.83
N ILE A 91 35.82 15.82 -6.71
CA ILE A 91 34.59 16.32 -7.31
C ILE A 91 33.95 15.22 -8.16
N ALA A 92 34.70 14.61 -9.09
CA ALA A 92 34.19 13.54 -9.95
C ALA A 92 33.67 12.32 -9.15
N ASP A 93 34.38 11.91 -8.09
CA ASP A 93 33.94 10.83 -7.21
C ASP A 93 32.65 11.20 -6.45
N SER A 94 32.49 12.47 -6.07
CA SER A 94 31.30 12.97 -5.39
C SER A 94 30.11 13.06 -6.33
N GLU A 95 30.31 13.55 -7.55
CA GLU A 95 29.28 13.59 -8.61
C GLU A 95 28.75 12.19 -8.92
N LYS A 96 29.65 11.20 -9.03
CA LYS A 96 29.25 9.80 -9.23
C LYS A 96 28.39 9.27 -8.08
N LYS A 97 28.76 9.56 -6.83
CA LYS A 97 27.98 9.16 -5.64
C LYS A 97 26.61 9.83 -5.59
N ILE A 98 26.52 11.09 -6.02
CA ILE A 98 25.26 11.82 -6.12
C ILE A 98 24.36 11.14 -7.15
N ALA A 99 24.86 10.89 -8.38
CA ALA A 99 24.10 10.22 -9.43
C ALA A 99 23.61 8.81 -9.01
N ASP A 100 24.47 8.03 -8.35
CA ASP A 100 24.09 6.71 -7.81
C ASP A 100 23.00 6.82 -6.73
N SER A 101 23.03 7.87 -5.91
CA SER A 101 22.04 8.12 -4.87
C SER A 101 20.70 8.58 -5.45
N GLU A 102 20.73 9.48 -6.43
CA GLU A 102 19.54 9.94 -7.17
C GLU A 102 18.81 8.76 -7.84
N LYS A 103 19.57 7.84 -8.47
CA LYS A 103 18.99 6.63 -9.04
C LYS A 103 18.29 5.76 -7.99
N LYS A 104 18.91 5.55 -6.84
CA LYS A 104 18.32 4.78 -5.73
C LYS A 104 17.05 5.44 -5.17
N ILE A 105 17.02 6.76 -5.12
CA ILE A 105 15.83 7.52 -4.71
C ILE A 105 14.70 7.27 -5.72
N ALA A 106 14.95 7.44 -7.02
CA ALA A 106 13.96 7.21 -8.06
C ALA A 106 13.40 5.76 -8.06
N ASP A 107 14.28 4.76 -7.88
CA ASP A 107 13.88 3.36 -7.76
C ASP A 107 13.01 3.13 -6.50
N SER A 108 13.32 3.80 -5.40
CA SER A 108 12.56 3.72 -4.14
C SER A 108 11.19 4.39 -4.25
N GLU A 109 11.12 5.56 -4.89
CA GLU A 109 9.86 6.27 -5.16
C GLU A 109 8.91 5.43 -6.01
N LYS A 110 9.43 4.78 -7.07
CA LYS A 110 8.64 3.85 -7.89
C LYS A 110 8.08 2.69 -7.05
N LYS A 111 8.90 2.10 -6.18
CA LYS A 111 8.47 1.02 -5.30
C LYS A 111 7.41 1.45 -4.29
N ILE A 112 7.51 2.68 -3.78
CA ILE A 112 6.48 3.27 -2.90
C ILE A 112 5.16 3.40 -3.66
N ALA A 113 5.18 3.96 -4.88
CA ALA A 113 3.98 4.10 -5.70
C ALA A 113 3.31 2.73 -6.02
N ASP A 114 4.10 1.70 -6.32
CA ASP A 114 3.60 0.35 -6.54
C ASP A 114 2.95 -0.26 -5.28
N LEU A 115 3.54 -0.01 -4.11
CA LEU A 115 3.00 -0.44 -2.81
C LEU A 115 1.70 0.30 -2.46
N GLU A 116 1.63 1.62 -2.70
CA GLU A 116 0.43 2.42 -2.48
C GLU A 116 -0.74 1.93 -3.34
N ASN A 117 -0.48 1.64 -4.62
CA ASN A 117 -1.49 1.06 -5.52
C ASN A 117 -1.94 -0.33 -5.04
N SER A 118 -1.01 -1.16 -4.56
CA SER A 118 -1.33 -2.49 -4.04
C SER A 118 -2.16 -2.42 -2.75
N LEU A 119 -1.88 -1.44 -1.89
CA LEU A 119 -2.63 -1.18 -0.67
C LEU A 119 -4.05 -0.74 -1.00
N LYS A 120 -4.21 0.19 -1.95
CA LYS A 120 -5.52 0.66 -2.41
C LYS A 120 -6.36 -0.49 -2.96
N ASN A 121 -5.79 -1.32 -3.84
CA ASN A 121 -6.48 -2.48 -4.39
C ASN A 121 -6.89 -3.49 -3.31
N SER A 122 -6.07 -3.66 -2.27
CA SER A 122 -6.42 -4.53 -1.13
C SER A 122 -7.57 -3.95 -0.31
N ALA A 123 -7.57 -2.64 -0.06
CA ALA A 123 -8.64 -1.95 0.66
C ALA A 123 -9.97 -2.01 -0.11
N ASP A 124 -9.95 -1.86 -1.44
CA ASP A 124 -11.14 -2.00 -2.28
C ASP A 124 -11.70 -3.44 -2.19
N LYS A 125 -10.84 -4.46 -2.27
CA LYS A 125 -11.25 -5.87 -2.09
C LYS A 125 -11.81 -6.16 -0.69
N GLU A 126 -11.26 -5.55 0.35
CA GLU A 126 -11.76 -5.69 1.72
C GLU A 126 -13.18 -5.12 1.84
N ASN A 127 -13.42 -3.96 1.24
CA ASN A 127 -14.77 -3.37 1.19
C ASN A 127 -15.76 -4.25 0.42
N ASP A 128 -15.36 -4.78 -0.73
CA ASP A 128 -16.19 -5.70 -1.52
C ASP A 128 -16.55 -6.96 -0.71
N LEU A 129 -15.57 -7.57 -0.04
CA LEU A 129 -15.79 -8.74 0.82
C LEU A 129 -16.72 -8.43 1.99
N LYS A 130 -16.58 -7.25 2.60
CA LYS A 130 -17.46 -6.80 3.68
C LYS A 130 -18.90 -6.64 3.21
N GLN A 131 -19.12 -6.06 2.02
CA GLN A 131 -20.44 -5.95 1.43
C GLN A 131 -21.06 -7.32 1.12
N VAL A 132 -20.26 -8.26 0.62
CA VAL A 132 -20.69 -9.65 0.40
C VAL A 132 -21.10 -10.32 1.71
N ALA A 133 -20.32 -10.15 2.78
CA ALA A 133 -20.63 -10.70 4.10
C ALA A 133 -21.95 -10.13 4.64
N GLU A 134 -22.15 -8.81 4.58
CA GLU A 134 -23.40 -8.17 5.02
C GLU A 134 -24.63 -8.68 4.23
N ASN A 135 -24.48 -8.92 2.92
CA ASN A 135 -25.55 -9.48 2.10
C ASN A 135 -25.85 -10.94 2.47
N LYS A 136 -24.82 -11.74 2.76
CA LYS A 136 -24.98 -13.12 3.21
C LYS A 136 -25.64 -13.21 4.58
N ASP A 137 -25.33 -12.29 5.50
CA ASP A 137 -25.98 -12.23 6.80
C ASP A 137 -27.48 -11.94 6.67
N LYS A 138 -27.87 -10.99 5.80
CA LYS A 138 -29.29 -10.72 5.48
C LYS A 138 -29.98 -11.94 4.87
N GLU A 139 -29.29 -12.66 3.99
CA GLU A 139 -29.81 -13.90 3.39
C GLU A 139 -30.05 -14.99 4.45
N ILE A 140 -29.10 -15.16 5.38
CA ILE A 140 -29.23 -16.09 6.51
C ILE A 140 -30.41 -15.71 7.41
N GLU A 141 -30.59 -14.42 7.72
CA GLU A 141 -31.70 -13.96 8.54
C GLU A 141 -33.06 -14.23 7.87
N ASN A 142 -33.16 -14.00 6.56
CA ASN A 142 -34.33 -14.34 5.77
C ASN A 142 -34.60 -15.86 5.70
N LEU A 143 -33.56 -16.69 5.66
CA LEU A 143 -33.74 -18.14 5.71
C LEU A 143 -34.19 -18.61 7.10
N LYS A 144 -33.65 -18.02 8.17
CA LYS A 144 -34.07 -18.31 9.55
C LYS A 144 -35.55 -18.00 9.77
N SER A 145 -36.05 -16.87 9.26
CA SER A 145 -37.48 -16.52 9.37
C SER A 145 -38.37 -17.53 8.62
N LYS A 146 -37.99 -17.92 7.39
CA LYS A 146 -38.70 -18.96 6.63
C LYS A 146 -38.73 -20.31 7.35
N ILE A 147 -37.63 -20.72 7.98
CA ILE A 147 -37.58 -21.96 8.77
C ILE A 147 -38.52 -21.88 9.97
N ALA A 148 -38.57 -20.74 10.65
CA ALA A 148 -39.50 -20.54 11.77
C ALA A 148 -40.98 -20.64 11.33
N ASP A 149 -41.31 -20.10 10.16
CA ASP A 149 -42.67 -20.20 9.60
C ASP A 149 -43.02 -21.64 9.18
N LEU A 150 -42.08 -22.38 8.58
CA LEU A 150 -42.27 -23.80 8.28
C LEU A 150 -42.51 -24.62 9.55
N SER A 151 -41.76 -24.36 10.62
CA SER A 151 -41.95 -25.06 11.90
C SER A 151 -43.34 -24.82 12.52
N LYS A 152 -43.94 -23.64 12.30
CA LYS A 152 -45.33 -23.39 12.71
C LYS A 152 -46.31 -24.25 11.90
N LYS A 153 -46.12 -24.32 10.58
CA LYS A 153 -46.94 -25.16 9.70
C LYS A 153 -46.84 -26.64 10.04
N ASP A 154 -45.66 -27.12 10.42
CA ASP A 154 -45.48 -28.51 10.85
C ASP A 154 -46.33 -28.83 12.10
N LYS A 155 -46.41 -27.89 13.07
CA LYS A 155 -47.31 -28.04 14.23
C LYS A 155 -48.78 -28.06 13.82
N GLU A 156 -49.20 -27.16 12.93
CA GLU A 156 -50.57 -27.16 12.41
C GLU A 156 -50.92 -28.48 11.72
N ILE A 157 -49.99 -29.07 10.96
CA ILE A 157 -50.16 -30.39 10.33
C ILE A 157 -50.29 -31.49 11.38
N GLU A 158 -49.48 -31.47 12.44
CA GLU A 158 -49.56 -32.42 13.57
C GLU A 158 -50.94 -32.35 14.25
N ASP A 159 -51.43 -31.13 14.50
CA ASP A 159 -52.75 -30.88 15.10
C ASP A 159 -53.88 -31.40 14.19
N ILE A 160 -53.82 -31.10 12.89
CA ILE A 160 -54.80 -31.60 11.91
C ILE A 160 -54.79 -33.14 11.86
N LYS A 161 -53.61 -33.78 11.88
CA LYS A 161 -53.51 -35.25 11.91
C LYS A 161 -54.17 -35.84 13.16
N ASN A 162 -54.00 -35.20 14.31
CA ASN A 162 -54.64 -35.65 15.55
C ASN A 162 -56.17 -35.52 15.49
N ILE A 163 -56.68 -34.42 14.92
CA ILE A 163 -58.12 -34.24 14.68
C ILE A 163 -58.65 -35.31 13.72
N LEU A 164 -57.94 -35.59 12.62
CA LEU A 164 -58.30 -36.65 11.67
C LEU A 164 -58.42 -38.02 12.35
N LYS A 165 -57.43 -38.42 13.16
CA LYS A 165 -57.48 -39.67 13.93
C LYS A 165 -58.66 -39.74 14.90
N GLN A 166 -59.04 -38.62 15.51
CA GLN A 166 -60.21 -38.57 16.38
C GLN A 166 -61.50 -38.76 15.58
N LYS A 167 -61.60 -38.09 14.42
CA LYS A 167 -62.74 -38.20 13.52
C LYS A 167 -62.88 -39.61 12.93
N ASP A 168 -61.78 -40.26 12.56
CA ASP A 168 -61.79 -41.65 12.07
C ASP A 168 -62.36 -42.61 13.13
N LYS A 169 -61.95 -42.47 14.40
CA LYS A 169 -62.53 -43.24 15.51
C LYS A 169 -64.01 -42.96 15.72
N GLU A 170 -64.42 -41.71 15.58
CA GLU A 170 -65.82 -41.32 15.69
C GLU A 170 -66.66 -41.97 14.58
N VAL A 171 -66.14 -42.00 13.35
CA VAL A 171 -66.77 -42.70 12.21
C VAL A 171 -66.84 -44.22 12.44
N GLU A 172 -65.77 -44.85 12.95
CA GLU A 172 -65.77 -46.28 13.30
C GLU A 172 -66.85 -46.60 14.35
N ASN A 173 -66.97 -45.78 15.40
CA ASN A 173 -67.99 -45.94 16.42
C ASN A 173 -69.41 -45.81 15.84
N ILE A 174 -69.65 -44.76 15.05
CA ILE A 174 -70.95 -44.54 14.38
C ILE A 174 -71.30 -45.73 13.47
N ASN A 175 -70.33 -46.26 12.72
CA ASN A 175 -70.54 -47.42 11.87
C ASN A 175 -70.88 -48.69 12.69
N SER A 176 -70.21 -48.90 13.84
CA SER A 176 -70.54 -50.01 14.73
C SER A 176 -71.96 -49.90 15.27
N ASP A 177 -72.40 -48.70 15.66
CA ASP A 177 -73.75 -48.49 16.16
C ASP A 177 -74.81 -48.61 15.06
N LEU A 178 -74.51 -48.18 13.82
CA LEU A 178 -75.35 -48.41 12.65
C LEU A 178 -75.54 -49.90 12.37
N LEU A 179 -74.48 -50.71 12.44
CA LEU A 179 -74.57 -52.17 12.25
C LEU A 179 -75.49 -52.80 13.30
N LYS A 180 -75.31 -52.48 14.59
CA LYS A 180 -76.19 -52.97 15.65
C LYS A 180 -77.64 -52.57 15.42
N LYS A 181 -77.89 -51.32 15.03
CA LYS A 181 -79.24 -50.84 14.72
C LYS A 181 -79.84 -51.57 13.52
N ASN A 182 -79.03 -51.92 12.54
CA ASN A 182 -79.47 -52.70 11.38
C ASN A 182 -79.82 -54.14 11.77
N ASP A 183 -79.01 -54.78 12.62
CA ASP A 183 -79.29 -56.11 13.18
C ASP A 183 -80.61 -56.10 13.99
N GLU A 184 -80.81 -55.08 14.83
CA GLU A 184 -82.08 -54.88 15.57
C GLU A 184 -83.27 -54.72 14.61
N LEU A 185 -83.09 -54.03 13.48
CA LEU A 185 -84.12 -53.82 12.46
C LEU A 185 -84.48 -55.13 11.76
N ASP A 186 -83.48 -55.94 11.43
CA ASP A 186 -83.66 -57.28 10.85
C ASP A 186 -84.40 -58.21 11.82
N ASP A 187 -84.06 -58.19 13.10
CA ASP A 187 -84.76 -58.97 14.13
C ASP A 187 -86.21 -58.51 14.32
N LEU A 188 -86.46 -57.20 14.28
CA LEU A 188 -87.82 -56.64 14.30
C LEU A 188 -88.60 -57.06 13.05
N ASN A 189 -87.98 -57.04 11.86
CA ASN A 189 -88.62 -57.48 10.63
C ASN A 189 -89.00 -58.96 10.69
N LYS A 190 -88.11 -59.85 11.18
CA LYS A 190 -88.46 -61.27 11.40
C LYS A 190 -89.63 -61.46 12.36
N LYS A 191 -89.71 -60.65 13.43
CA LYS A 191 -90.86 -60.69 14.35
C LYS A 191 -92.15 -60.22 13.66
N ILE A 192 -92.08 -59.19 12.83
CA ILE A 192 -93.23 -58.73 12.04
C ILE A 192 -93.68 -59.83 11.09
N GLU A 193 -92.77 -60.45 10.33
CA GLU A 193 -93.07 -61.57 9.44
C GLU A 193 -93.72 -62.75 10.19
N ALA A 194 -93.21 -63.09 11.37
CA ALA A 194 -93.78 -64.15 12.21
C ALA A 194 -95.21 -63.80 12.68
N ILE A 195 -95.44 -62.56 13.14
CA ILE A 195 -96.78 -62.09 13.53
C ILE A 195 -97.72 -62.06 12.32
N GLU A 196 -97.24 -61.66 11.14
CA GLU A 196 -98.03 -61.69 9.91
C GLU A 196 -98.40 -63.13 9.50
N ALA A 197 -97.49 -64.09 9.67
CA ALA A 197 -97.76 -65.50 9.46
C ALA A 197 -98.79 -66.04 10.46
N GLU A 198 -98.64 -65.74 11.76
CA GLU A 198 -99.63 -66.08 12.80
C GLU A 198 -101.00 -65.44 12.50
N LYS A 199 -101.03 -64.17 12.07
CA LYS A 199 -102.26 -63.50 11.65
C LYS A 199 -102.89 -64.18 10.43
N ALA A 200 -102.09 -64.62 9.47
CA ALA A 200 -102.57 -65.37 8.31
C ALA A 200 -103.16 -66.72 8.73
N GLU A 201 -102.57 -67.44 9.69
CA GLU A 201 -103.12 -68.66 10.26
C GLU A 201 -104.40 -68.42 11.05
N MET A 202 -104.44 -67.41 11.92
CA MET A 202 -105.67 -67.01 12.62
C MET A 202 -106.79 -66.61 11.65
N SER A 203 -106.47 -66.06 10.48
CA SER A 203 -107.47 -65.76 9.45
C SER A 203 -108.09 -67.01 8.80
N LYS A 204 -107.50 -68.20 8.97
CA LYS A 204 -108.08 -69.49 8.58
C LYS A 204 -109.11 -69.98 9.61
N ALA A 205 -109.01 -69.56 10.87
CA ALA A 205 -109.92 -70.00 11.93
C ALA A 205 -111.41 -69.75 11.63
N PRO A 206 -111.86 -68.60 11.08
CA PRO A 206 -113.25 -68.40 10.66
C PRO A 206 -113.71 -69.38 9.57
N LYS A 207 -112.82 -69.80 8.67
CA LYS A 207 -113.15 -70.78 7.61
C LYS A 207 -113.27 -72.19 8.17
N VAL A 208 -112.40 -72.58 9.10
CA VAL A 208 -112.47 -73.86 9.81
C VAL A 208 -113.74 -73.89 10.67
N LEU A 209 -114.05 -72.81 11.39
CA LEU A 209 -115.29 -72.65 12.16
C LEU A 209 -116.55 -72.79 11.29
N LYS A 210 -116.57 -72.22 10.07
CA LYS A 210 -117.66 -72.42 9.12
C LYS A 210 -117.80 -73.88 8.68
N LYS A 211 -116.70 -74.55 8.31
CA LYS A 211 -116.73 -75.99 7.96
C LYS A 211 -117.20 -76.86 9.13
N ILE A 212 -116.79 -76.53 10.35
CA ILE A 212 -117.27 -77.19 11.57
C ILE A 212 -118.78 -76.99 11.75
N GLN A 213 -119.29 -75.76 11.56
CA GLN A 213 -120.74 -75.48 11.59
C GLN A 213 -121.50 -76.29 10.54
N GLU A 214 -121.03 -76.34 9.29
CA GLU A 214 -121.66 -77.12 8.21
C GLU A 214 -121.69 -78.63 8.52
N LEU A 215 -120.62 -79.20 9.08
CA LEU A 215 -120.58 -80.62 9.45
C LEU A 215 -121.45 -80.96 10.66
N ILE A 216 -121.53 -80.06 11.66
CA ILE A 216 -122.42 -80.21 12.82
C ILE A 216 -123.90 -80.12 12.40
N GLU A 217 -124.25 -79.21 11.48
CA GLU A 217 -125.61 -79.13 10.94
C GLU A 217 -126.04 -80.43 10.24
N ILE A 218 -125.11 -81.17 9.62
CA ILE A 218 -125.41 -82.40 8.89
C ILE A 218 -125.45 -83.64 9.81
N LYS A 219 -124.48 -83.80 10.73
CA LYS A 219 -124.31 -85.05 11.51
C LYS A 219 -124.66 -84.94 13.00
N GLY A 220 -124.76 -83.74 13.56
CA GLY A 220 -125.02 -83.50 14.98
C GLY A 220 -123.84 -83.79 15.94
N PHE A 221 -122.80 -84.51 15.48
CA PHE A 221 -121.55 -84.76 16.21
C PHE A 221 -120.36 -84.83 15.24
N LEU A 222 -119.16 -84.57 15.75
CA LEU A 222 -117.89 -84.69 15.01
C LEU A 222 -117.08 -85.84 15.63
N SER A 223 -116.50 -86.70 14.79
CA SER A 223 -115.57 -87.74 15.26
C SER A 223 -114.12 -87.24 15.30
N ASP A 224 -113.29 -87.84 16.16
CA ASP A 224 -111.90 -87.42 16.35
C ASP A 224 -111.09 -87.44 15.03
N LYS A 225 -111.41 -88.37 14.11
CA LYS A 225 -110.76 -88.46 12.80
C LYS A 225 -111.15 -87.31 11.86
N GLU A 226 -112.39 -86.83 11.93
CA GLU A 226 -112.89 -85.71 11.13
C GLU A 226 -112.38 -84.36 11.66
N ILE A 227 -112.13 -84.27 12.97
CA ILE A 227 -111.46 -83.11 13.58
C ILE A 227 -110.01 -83.02 13.10
N GLU A 228 -109.32 -84.16 12.98
CA GLU A 228 -107.93 -84.22 12.53
C GLU A 228 -107.76 -83.84 11.05
N GLU A 229 -108.68 -84.25 10.16
CA GLU A 229 -108.68 -83.84 8.75
C GLU A 229 -109.00 -82.35 8.52
N LEU A 230 -109.72 -81.70 9.44
CA LEU A 230 -110.06 -80.27 9.37
C LEU A 230 -108.93 -79.34 9.86
N MET A 231 -107.98 -79.87 10.61
CA MET A 231 -106.89 -79.14 11.25
C MET A 231 -105.57 -79.17 10.45
N GLN A 232 -105.52 -79.88 9.32
CA GLN A 232 -104.44 -79.80 8.32
C GLN A 232 -104.70 -78.69 7.29
#